data_AF-A0AAD6UX20-F1
#
_entry.id   AF-A0AAD6UX20-F1
#
_cell.length_a   1.000
_cell.length_b   1.000
_cell.length_c   1.000
_cell.angle_alpha   90.00
_cell.angle_beta   90.00
_cell.angle_gamma   90.00
#
_symmetry.space_group_name_H-M   'P 1'
#
loop_
_entity.id
_entity.type
_entity.pdbx_description
1 polymer ?
#
loop_
_entity_poly.entity_id
_entity_poly.type
_entity_poly.pdbx_seq_one_letter_code
_entity_poly.pdbx_strand_id
1 'polypeptide(L)'
;MTSGHKTSKSKTADKENGVDRRKGKSTPSRQPRRRDRLEDSTNTQQHGDGDPWERIRELEAALQATKARADRAEQATEQPLVEETAEKIPWPAILSAMTMEEIQDKLRIEKQVWNAIRTFIRHKLHAARLDWDKGWKAQDSTKLGLVSRAANDQFPVLKRCDRCWATSRIMKQCWDNMKDFHHDIKNPNTYLGRKARERQQTPPPRHHTPPVSSPGPTPGPSHQHDSPAPSPQPRLVARIISSEDDDFVEEDAGKNGEQPEAGSDGDNDRPLSEKARGKRAQRGGEDRPSKRART
;
A
#
# COMPACT_ATOMS: atom_id res chain seq x y z
N MET A 1 -36.01 -61.64 27.63
CA MET A 1 -35.30 -62.04 26.40
C MET A 1 -34.04 -61.22 26.30
N THR A 2 -32.91 -61.92 26.22
CA THR A 2 -31.54 -61.43 26.29
C THR A 2 -31.11 -60.76 24.99
N SER A 3 -30.53 -59.56 25.04
CA SER A 3 -29.50 -59.19 24.06
C SER A 3 -28.55 -58.15 24.66
N GLY A 4 -27.36 -58.62 25.01
CA GLY A 4 -26.22 -57.77 25.32
C GLY A 4 -25.55 -57.30 24.04
N HIS A 5 -25.08 -56.06 24.01
CA HIS A 5 -24.16 -55.59 22.99
C HIS A 5 -22.85 -55.12 23.60
N LYS A 6 -21.82 -55.58 22.90
CA LYS A 6 -20.45 -55.74 23.33
C LYS A 6 -19.66 -54.47 23.07
N THR A 7 -18.71 -54.24 23.95
CA THR A 7 -17.59 -53.30 23.81
C THR A 7 -16.76 -53.59 22.55
N SER A 8 -16.43 -52.55 21.78
CA SER A 8 -15.33 -52.60 20.82
C SER A 8 -14.38 -51.42 21.09
N LYS A 9 -13.24 -51.75 21.68
CA LYS A 9 -12.03 -50.93 21.76
C LYS A 9 -11.24 -51.12 20.47
N SER A 10 -10.96 -50.03 19.76
CA SER A 10 -9.95 -49.93 18.69
C SER A 10 -9.05 -48.77 19.14
N LYS A 11 -7.80 -48.89 19.63
CA LYS A 11 -6.57 -49.60 19.25
C LYS A 11 -6.03 -49.25 17.87
N THR A 12 -4.79 -48.74 17.86
CA THR A 12 -3.85 -48.42 16.75
C THR A 12 -4.14 -47.12 15.99
N ALA A 13 -3.18 -46.26 15.64
CA ALA A 13 -1.73 -46.42 15.55
C ALA A 13 -0.99 -45.09 15.81
N ASP A 14 0.06 -45.16 16.64
CA ASP A 14 1.18 -44.23 16.63
C ASP A 14 1.85 -44.23 15.24
N LYS A 15 1.95 -43.07 14.61
CA LYS A 15 2.86 -42.84 13.49
C LYS A 15 3.97 -41.93 13.97
N GLU A 16 5.02 -42.55 14.51
CA GLU A 16 6.35 -41.96 14.62
C GLU A 16 6.88 -41.63 13.22
N ASN A 17 6.70 -40.39 12.79
CA ASN A 17 7.45 -39.86 11.66
C ASN A 17 8.80 -39.34 12.18
N GLY A 18 9.79 -40.24 12.18
CA GLY A 18 11.19 -39.88 12.23
C GLY A 18 11.55 -39.05 11.01
N VAL A 19 11.76 -37.74 11.22
CA VAL A 19 12.36 -36.86 10.21
C VAL A 19 13.83 -36.70 10.56
N ASP A 20 14.64 -37.33 9.72
CA ASP A 20 16.09 -37.24 9.63
C ASP A 20 16.59 -35.80 9.77
N ARG A 21 17.31 -35.57 10.86
CA ARG A 21 18.16 -34.39 11.08
C ARG A 21 19.34 -34.45 10.10
N ARG A 22 19.16 -33.92 8.89
CA ARG A 22 20.29 -33.56 8.03
C ARG A 22 21.03 -32.37 8.65
N LYS A 23 22.08 -32.70 9.40
CA LYS A 23 23.19 -31.81 9.82
C LYS A 23 23.88 -31.27 8.57
N GLY A 24 23.35 -30.18 8.01
CA GLY A 24 24.06 -29.35 7.04
C GLY A 24 25.21 -28.63 7.73
N LYS A 25 26.44 -29.03 7.42
CA LYS A 25 27.69 -28.38 7.84
C LYS A 25 27.67 -26.93 7.32
N SER A 26 27.51 -25.99 8.23
CA SER A 26 27.71 -24.56 8.02
C SER A 26 29.17 -24.30 7.64
N THR A 27 29.41 -23.97 6.37
CA THR A 27 30.67 -23.37 5.93
C THR A 27 30.73 -21.92 6.42
N PRO A 28 31.77 -21.50 7.16
CA PRO A 28 31.95 -20.11 7.53
C PRO A 28 32.37 -19.32 6.29
N SER A 29 31.40 -18.64 5.67
CA SER A 29 31.66 -17.69 4.58
C SER A 29 32.43 -16.50 5.13
N ARG A 30 33.74 -16.57 4.93
CA ARG A 30 34.75 -15.59 5.28
C ARG A 30 34.53 -14.34 4.43
N GLN A 31 33.79 -13.35 4.97
CA GLN A 31 33.67 -12.06 4.31
C GLN A 31 35.05 -11.38 4.26
N PRO A 32 35.50 -10.90 3.08
CA PRO A 32 36.69 -10.08 3.00
C PRO A 32 36.38 -8.72 3.64
N ARG A 33 37.04 -8.46 4.78
CA ARG A 33 37.20 -7.12 5.34
C ARG A 33 37.88 -6.24 4.29
N ARG A 34 37.10 -5.54 3.47
CA ARG A 34 37.54 -4.33 2.76
C ARG A 34 37.62 -3.19 3.78
N ARG A 35 38.68 -3.27 4.59
CA ARG A 35 39.37 -2.09 5.10
C ARG A 35 40.08 -1.55 3.87
N ASP A 36 39.60 -0.45 3.31
CA ASP A 36 40.46 0.49 2.61
C ASP A 36 39.69 1.77 2.30
N ARG A 37 40.30 2.86 2.77
CA ARG A 37 40.21 4.21 2.20
C ARG A 37 38.99 5.05 2.55
N LEU A 38 38.88 5.40 3.83
CA LEU A 38 38.53 6.78 4.20
C LEU A 38 39.75 7.67 3.89
N GLU A 39 39.85 8.12 2.65
CA GLU A 39 40.48 9.41 2.35
C GLU A 39 39.33 10.29 1.85
N ASP A 40 38.46 10.66 2.79
CA ASP A 40 37.54 11.78 2.59
C ASP A 40 38.44 13.01 2.49
N SER A 41 38.78 13.35 1.25
CA SER A 41 39.25 14.67 0.86
C SER A 41 38.23 15.67 1.37
N THR A 42 38.48 16.15 2.58
CA THR A 42 37.99 17.44 3.05
C THR A 42 38.54 18.47 2.06
N ASN A 43 37.78 18.68 0.99
CA ASN A 43 37.83 19.86 0.15
C ASN A 43 37.44 21.03 1.06
N THR A 44 38.36 21.37 1.96
CA THR A 44 38.40 22.60 2.71
C THR A 44 38.74 23.64 1.65
N GLN A 45 37.72 24.01 0.91
CA GLN A 45 37.74 25.16 0.03
C GLN A 45 38.14 26.31 0.95
N GLN A 46 39.40 26.70 0.85
CA GLN A 46 39.98 27.85 1.53
C GLN A 46 39.12 29.03 1.11
N HIS A 47 38.11 29.34 1.91
CA HIS A 47 37.47 30.63 1.91
C HIS A 47 38.56 31.59 2.35
N GLY A 48 39.25 32.17 1.36
CA GLY A 48 40.09 33.34 1.58
C GLY A 48 39.27 34.38 2.33
N ASP A 49 39.96 35.21 3.11
CA ASP A 49 39.43 36.30 3.94
C ASP A 49 38.72 37.37 3.10
N GLY A 50 37.62 36.99 2.44
CA GLY A 50 36.70 37.90 1.80
C GLY A 50 36.00 38.72 2.87
N ASP A 51 35.81 40.00 2.58
CA ASP A 51 35.16 40.95 3.47
C ASP A 51 33.85 40.33 4.02
N PRO A 52 33.69 40.21 5.35
CA PRO A 52 32.49 39.63 5.95
C PRO A 52 31.19 40.28 5.45
N TRP A 53 31.25 41.54 5.02
CA TRP A 53 30.11 42.24 4.43
C TRP A 53 29.71 41.73 3.05
N GLU A 54 30.66 41.29 2.22
CA GLU A 54 30.36 40.68 0.92
C GLU A 54 29.67 39.34 1.09
N ARG A 55 30.10 38.55 2.09
CA ARG A 55 29.47 37.26 2.42
C ARG A 55 28.03 37.41 2.90
N ILE A 56 27.74 38.45 3.71
CA ILE A 56 26.36 38.75 4.14
C ILE A 56 25.49 39.10 2.92
N ARG A 57 26.01 39.94 2.01
CA ARG A 57 25.29 40.35 0.80
C ARG A 57 25.02 39.17 -0.15
N GLU A 58 25.97 38.24 -0.28
CA GLU A 58 25.80 37.02 -1.07
C GLU A 58 24.73 36.09 -0.46
N LEU A 59 24.74 35.91 0.87
CA LEU A 59 23.73 35.11 1.56
C LEU A 59 22.32 35.71 1.46
N GLU A 60 22.20 37.04 1.55
CA GLU A 60 20.92 37.73 1.33
C GLU A 60 20.42 37.57 -0.11
N ALA A 61 21.31 37.68 -1.10
CA ALA A 61 20.97 37.45 -2.51
C ALA A 61 20.53 35.99 -2.75
N ALA A 62 21.18 35.01 -2.13
CA ALA A 62 20.79 33.60 -2.22
C ALA A 62 19.42 33.34 -1.57
N LEU A 63 19.13 33.98 -0.43
CA LEU A 63 17.81 33.92 0.21
C LEU A 63 16.72 34.57 -0.64
N GLN A 64 17.01 35.68 -1.32
CA GLN A 64 16.06 36.29 -2.25
C GLN A 64 15.84 35.42 -3.49
N ALA A 65 16.89 34.83 -4.06
CA ALA A 65 16.78 33.95 -5.23
C ALA A 65 15.95 32.69 -4.93
N THR A 66 16.10 32.13 -3.73
CA THR A 66 15.30 30.98 -3.28
C THR A 66 13.84 31.35 -3.03
N LYS A 67 13.56 32.50 -2.41
CA LYS A 67 12.19 33.02 -2.27
C LYS A 67 11.51 33.27 -3.61
N ALA A 68 12.19 33.98 -4.52
CA ALA A 68 11.65 34.26 -5.86
C ALA A 68 11.36 32.96 -6.65
N ARG A 69 12.14 31.90 -6.43
CA ARG A 69 11.92 30.60 -7.06
C ARG A 69 10.73 29.85 -6.45
N ALA A 70 10.49 29.99 -5.14
CA ALA A 70 9.31 29.47 -4.47
C ALA A 70 8.04 30.20 -4.95
N ASP A 71 8.04 31.54 -4.97
CA ASP A 71 6.92 32.35 -5.43
C ASP A 71 6.56 32.05 -6.90
N ARG A 72 7.58 31.87 -7.76
CA ARG A 72 7.37 31.51 -9.17
C ARG A 72 6.83 30.08 -9.34
N ALA A 73 7.16 29.17 -8.43
CA ALA A 73 6.59 27.82 -8.42
C ALA A 73 5.12 27.84 -7.95
N GLU A 74 4.79 28.70 -6.97
CA GLU A 74 3.40 28.92 -6.55
C GLU A 74 2.58 29.54 -7.69
N GLN A 75 3.08 30.59 -8.35
CA GLN A 75 2.39 31.20 -9.52
C GLN A 75 2.28 30.26 -10.72
N ALA A 76 3.26 29.39 -10.96
CA ALA A 76 3.16 28.38 -12.02
C ALA A 76 2.12 27.29 -11.70
N THR A 77 1.77 27.13 -10.43
CA THR A 77 0.72 26.20 -9.97
C THR A 77 -0.68 26.84 -10.08
N GLU A 78 -0.77 28.17 -10.17
CA GLU A 78 -2.00 28.93 -10.42
C GLU A 78 -2.37 29.05 -11.91
N GLN A 79 -1.87 28.18 -12.78
CA GLN A 79 -2.55 28.02 -14.07
C GLN A 79 -4.02 27.70 -13.77
N PRO A 80 -4.97 28.41 -14.40
CA PRO A 80 -6.39 28.12 -14.21
C PRO A 80 -6.59 26.69 -14.67
N LEU A 81 -6.58 25.78 -13.69
CA LEU A 81 -6.99 24.41 -13.84
C LEU A 81 -8.41 24.56 -14.34
N VAL A 82 -8.60 24.42 -15.65
CA VAL A 82 -9.91 24.31 -16.24
C VAL A 82 -10.53 23.16 -15.47
N GLU A 83 -11.38 23.50 -14.49
CA GLU A 83 -12.28 22.58 -13.81
C GLU A 83 -13.24 22.15 -14.90
N GLU A 84 -12.73 21.32 -15.81
CA GLU A 84 -13.51 20.51 -16.70
C GLU A 84 -14.53 19.87 -15.79
N THR A 85 -15.81 20.23 -15.99
CA THR A 85 -16.94 19.83 -15.17
C THR A 85 -17.09 18.33 -15.28
N ALA A 86 -16.21 17.62 -14.60
CA ALA A 86 -16.04 16.20 -14.73
C ALA A 86 -17.30 15.60 -14.15
N GLU A 87 -18.05 14.94 -15.04
CA GLU A 87 -19.30 14.26 -14.70
C GLU A 87 -19.12 13.48 -13.39
N LYS A 88 -19.96 13.82 -12.39
CA LYS A 88 -19.91 13.17 -11.09
C LYS A 88 -20.34 11.72 -11.25
N ILE A 89 -19.47 10.80 -10.84
CA ILE A 89 -19.74 9.37 -10.90
C ILE A 89 -20.62 9.01 -9.69
N PRO A 90 -21.86 8.53 -9.90
CA PRO A 90 -22.78 8.24 -8.83
C PRO A 90 -22.30 7.07 -7.95
N TRP A 91 -22.85 7.00 -6.74
CA TRP A 91 -22.61 5.89 -5.82
C TRP A 91 -23.15 4.56 -6.42
N PRO A 92 -22.36 3.48 -6.47
CA PRO A 92 -22.81 2.20 -7.03
C PRO A 92 -23.83 1.52 -6.11
N ALA A 93 -24.84 0.87 -6.69
CA ALA A 93 -25.91 0.21 -5.93
C ALA A 93 -25.38 -0.84 -4.93
N ILE A 94 -24.34 -1.60 -5.31
CA ILE A 94 -23.75 -2.66 -4.49
C ILE A 94 -22.23 -2.48 -4.43
N LEU A 95 -21.76 -1.56 -3.58
CA LEU A 95 -20.33 -1.27 -3.43
C LEU A 95 -19.51 -2.49 -2.98
N SER A 96 -20.12 -3.43 -2.24
CA SER A 96 -19.42 -4.61 -1.73
C SER A 96 -19.06 -5.64 -2.80
N ALA A 97 -19.85 -5.72 -3.88
CA ALA A 97 -19.64 -6.64 -4.98
C ALA A 97 -18.63 -6.10 -6.01
N MET A 98 -18.34 -4.79 -5.95
CA MET A 98 -17.51 -4.14 -6.95
C MET A 98 -16.03 -4.56 -6.81
N THR A 99 -15.44 -5.02 -7.91
CA THR A 99 -14.02 -5.41 -7.97
C THR A 99 -13.11 -4.20 -8.12
N MET A 100 -11.80 -4.37 -7.95
CA MET A 100 -10.84 -3.27 -8.08
C MET A 100 -10.68 -2.82 -9.54
N GLU A 101 -10.81 -3.77 -10.47
CA GLU A 101 -10.78 -3.56 -11.92
C GLU A 101 -11.99 -2.72 -12.35
N GLU A 102 -13.19 -3.06 -11.86
CA GLU A 102 -14.40 -2.28 -12.16
C GLU A 102 -14.28 -0.82 -11.65
N ILE A 103 -13.61 -0.61 -10.52
CA ILE A 103 -13.38 0.76 -9.99
C ILE A 103 -12.42 1.52 -10.89
N GLN A 104 -11.35 0.85 -11.33
CA GLN A 104 -10.40 1.40 -12.29
C GLN A 104 -11.10 1.79 -13.60
N ASP A 105 -11.95 0.92 -14.14
CA ASP A 105 -12.69 1.15 -15.37
C ASP A 105 -13.68 2.31 -15.23
N LYS A 106 -14.40 2.40 -14.10
CA LYS A 106 -15.30 3.54 -13.83
C LYS A 106 -14.58 4.87 -13.72
N LEU A 107 -13.36 4.88 -13.19
CA LEU A 107 -12.53 6.07 -13.12
C LEU A 107 -11.89 6.43 -14.47
N ARG A 108 -11.89 5.49 -15.45
CA ARG A 108 -11.24 5.63 -16.76
C ARG A 108 -9.77 6.01 -16.65
N ILE A 109 -9.05 5.33 -15.75
CA ILE A 109 -7.64 5.59 -15.48
C ILE A 109 -6.75 4.45 -15.98
N GLU A 110 -5.59 4.82 -16.49
CA GLU A 110 -4.57 3.89 -16.93
C GLU A 110 -3.97 3.08 -15.76
N LYS A 111 -3.48 1.87 -16.05
CA LYS A 111 -2.91 0.94 -15.05
C LYS A 111 -1.78 1.58 -14.23
N GLN A 112 -0.94 2.40 -14.86
CA GLN A 112 0.17 3.09 -14.18
C GLN A 112 -0.34 4.08 -13.12
N VAL A 113 -1.31 4.93 -13.49
CA VAL A 113 -1.94 5.90 -12.57
C VAL A 113 -2.69 5.16 -11.46
N TRP A 114 -3.38 4.07 -11.78
CA TRP A 114 -4.05 3.22 -10.79
C TRP A 114 -3.08 2.66 -9.74
N ASN A 115 -1.94 2.14 -10.18
CA ASN A 115 -0.90 1.64 -9.28
C ASN A 115 -0.30 2.76 -8.42
N ALA A 116 -0.12 3.96 -8.98
CA ALA A 116 0.33 5.13 -8.23
C ALA A 116 -0.66 5.51 -7.13
N ILE A 117 -1.97 5.54 -7.42
CA ILE A 117 -3.04 5.80 -6.44
C ILE A 117 -2.99 4.78 -5.30
N ARG A 118 -2.96 3.48 -5.63
CA ARG A 118 -2.94 2.40 -4.62
C ARG A 118 -1.70 2.48 -3.73
N THR A 119 -0.53 2.72 -4.33
CA THR A 119 0.74 2.85 -3.60
C THR A 119 0.72 4.06 -2.67
N PHE A 120 0.25 5.21 -3.16
CA PHE A 120 0.13 6.42 -2.35
C PHE A 120 -0.82 6.22 -1.17
N ILE A 121 -2.00 5.64 -1.39
CA ILE A 121 -2.97 5.34 -0.33
C ILE A 121 -2.35 4.40 0.71
N ARG A 122 -1.66 3.34 0.28
CA ARG A 122 -0.95 2.42 1.17
C ARG A 122 0.06 3.15 2.06
N HIS A 123 0.88 4.02 1.48
CA HIS A 123 1.84 4.83 2.24
C HIS A 123 1.16 5.77 3.24
N LYS A 124 0.05 6.41 2.85
CA LYS A 124 -0.69 7.30 3.76
C LYS A 124 -1.38 6.54 4.90
N LEU A 125 -1.92 5.34 4.63
CA LEU A 125 -2.46 4.47 5.68
C LEU A 125 -1.37 4.07 6.69
N HIS A 126 -0.17 3.70 6.21
CA HIS A 126 0.97 3.41 7.07
C HIS A 126 1.40 4.64 7.89
N ALA A 127 1.49 5.81 7.25
CA ALA A 127 1.85 7.07 7.91
C ALA A 127 0.81 7.49 8.98
N ALA A 128 -0.47 7.17 8.77
CA ALA A 128 -1.53 7.45 9.74
C ALA A 128 -1.45 6.61 11.02
N ARG A 129 -0.60 5.56 11.05
CA ARG A 129 -0.43 4.64 12.19
C ARG A 129 -1.79 4.14 12.70
N LEU A 130 -2.55 3.55 11.79
CA LEU A 130 -3.80 2.87 12.11
C LEU A 130 -3.51 1.60 12.93
N ASP A 131 -4.50 1.16 13.69
CA ASP A 131 -4.35 0.09 14.68
C ASP A 131 -4.69 -1.26 14.03
N TRP A 132 -3.69 -2.10 13.76
CA TRP A 132 -3.86 -3.37 13.04
C TRP A 132 -4.74 -4.39 13.77
N ASP A 133 -4.88 -4.27 15.09
CA ASP A 133 -5.67 -5.20 15.90
C ASP A 133 -7.17 -4.84 15.84
N LYS A 134 -7.52 -3.65 15.35
CA LYS A 134 -8.90 -3.21 15.15
C LYS A 134 -9.40 -3.50 13.74
N GLY A 135 -10.68 -3.86 13.64
CA GLY A 135 -11.36 -3.97 12.35
C GLY A 135 -11.49 -2.63 11.63
N TRP A 136 -11.65 -2.63 10.30
CA TRP A 136 -11.77 -1.42 9.47
C TRP A 136 -12.79 -0.40 9.99
N LYS A 137 -13.98 -0.87 10.39
CA LYS A 137 -15.06 -0.02 10.92
C LYS A 137 -14.76 0.59 12.30
N ALA A 138 -13.81 0.03 13.04
CA ALA A 138 -13.43 0.48 14.38
C ALA A 138 -12.17 1.38 14.37
N GLN A 139 -11.65 1.70 13.18
CA GLN A 139 -10.54 2.64 13.03
C GLN A 139 -10.99 4.08 13.33
N ASP A 140 -10.03 4.92 13.70
CA ASP A 140 -10.27 6.35 13.90
C ASP A 140 -10.69 7.01 12.58
N SER A 141 -11.95 7.44 12.52
CA SER A 141 -12.53 8.09 11.35
C SER A 141 -11.83 9.40 10.99
N THR A 142 -11.24 10.10 11.96
CA THR A 142 -10.47 11.34 11.74
C THR A 142 -9.25 11.05 10.89
N LYS A 143 -8.49 10.01 11.24
CA LYS A 143 -7.31 9.58 10.49
C LYS A 143 -7.66 9.10 9.09
N LEU A 144 -8.72 8.31 8.95
CA LEU A 144 -9.20 7.86 7.64
C LEU A 144 -9.64 9.04 6.77
N GLY A 145 -10.31 10.04 7.36
CA GLY A 145 -10.68 11.28 6.68
C GLY A 145 -9.46 12.05 6.16
N LEU A 146 -8.40 12.15 6.95
CA LEU A 146 -7.14 12.79 6.54
C LEU A 146 -6.46 12.05 5.38
N VAL A 147 -6.42 10.72 5.43
CA VAL A 147 -5.86 9.90 4.33
C VAL A 147 -6.68 10.07 3.05
N SER A 148 -8.01 10.03 3.16
CA SER A 148 -8.91 10.24 2.03
C SER A 148 -8.72 11.63 1.41
N ARG A 149 -8.65 12.68 2.23
CA ARG A 149 -8.41 14.06 1.75
C ARG A 149 -7.07 14.16 1.03
N ALA A 150 -5.99 13.65 1.62
CA ALA A 150 -4.67 13.66 0.99
C ALA A 150 -4.62 12.90 -0.34
N ALA A 151 -5.34 11.77 -0.46
CA ALA A 151 -5.46 11.03 -1.72
C ALA A 151 -6.22 11.81 -2.79
N ASN A 152 -7.34 12.45 -2.41
CA ASN A 152 -8.13 13.27 -3.32
C ASN A 152 -7.39 14.54 -3.77
N ASP A 153 -6.56 15.13 -2.91
CA ASP A 153 -5.75 16.30 -3.25
C ASP A 153 -4.60 15.93 -4.21
N GLN A 154 -3.98 14.76 -4.02
CA GLN A 154 -2.95 14.26 -4.94
C GLN A 154 -3.52 13.76 -6.27
N PHE A 155 -4.70 13.15 -6.26
CA PHE A 155 -5.34 12.54 -7.43
C PHE A 155 -6.76 13.09 -7.62
N PRO A 156 -6.92 14.24 -8.30
CA PRO A 156 -8.22 14.88 -8.49
C PRO A 156 -9.27 13.99 -9.17
N VAL A 157 -8.85 12.99 -9.97
CA VAL A 157 -9.75 12.01 -10.58
C VAL A 157 -10.65 11.30 -9.55
N LEU A 158 -10.17 11.10 -8.32
CA LEU A 158 -10.94 10.49 -7.24
C LEU A 158 -12.06 11.39 -6.71
N LYS A 159 -11.94 12.72 -6.86
CA LYS A 159 -12.96 13.71 -6.48
C LYS A 159 -14.22 13.62 -7.36
N ARG A 160 -14.13 12.94 -8.51
CA ARG A 160 -15.29 12.68 -9.41
C ARG A 160 -16.30 11.73 -8.79
N CYS A 161 -15.89 10.85 -7.89
CA CYS A 161 -16.78 9.89 -7.24
C CYS A 161 -17.56 10.56 -6.10
N ASP A 162 -18.89 10.43 -6.14
CA ASP A 162 -19.74 10.99 -5.08
C ASP A 162 -19.34 10.44 -3.70
N ARG A 163 -19.28 11.33 -2.70
CA ARG A 163 -18.87 10.99 -1.32
C ARG A 163 -17.56 10.21 -1.21
N CYS A 164 -16.64 10.34 -2.18
CA CYS A 164 -15.34 9.65 -2.17
C CYS A 164 -15.45 8.13 -1.99
N TRP A 165 -16.48 7.51 -2.58
CA TRP A 165 -16.75 6.07 -2.41
C TRP A 165 -15.61 5.19 -2.93
N ALA A 166 -15.00 5.58 -4.06
CA ALA A 166 -13.88 4.86 -4.66
C ALA A 166 -12.66 4.89 -3.74
N THR A 167 -12.28 6.07 -3.24
CA THR A 167 -11.17 6.24 -2.29
C THR A 167 -11.38 5.38 -1.05
N SER A 168 -12.57 5.40 -0.46
CA SER A 168 -12.90 4.59 0.73
C SER A 168 -12.78 3.09 0.47
N ARG A 169 -13.20 2.62 -0.71
CA ARG A 169 -13.11 1.21 -1.12
C ARG A 169 -11.65 0.78 -1.36
N ILE A 170 -10.87 1.60 -2.05
CA ILE A 170 -9.44 1.37 -2.28
C ILE A 170 -8.68 1.32 -0.96
N MET A 171 -8.94 2.28 -0.05
CA MET A 171 -8.31 2.31 1.27
C MET A 171 -8.63 1.04 2.07
N LYS A 172 -9.90 0.58 2.05
CA LYS A 172 -10.29 -0.66 2.72
C LYS A 172 -9.52 -1.86 2.16
N GLN A 173 -9.44 -2.00 0.83
CA GLN A 173 -8.70 -3.10 0.21
C GLN A 173 -7.21 -3.06 0.59
N CYS A 174 -6.58 -1.88 0.55
CA CYS A 174 -5.19 -1.73 0.96
C CYS A 174 -5.00 -2.09 2.44
N TRP A 175 -5.94 -1.72 3.31
CA TRP A 175 -5.93 -2.07 4.72
C TRP A 175 -6.02 -3.57 4.95
N ASP A 176 -6.99 -4.24 4.33
CA ASP A 176 -7.20 -5.68 4.47
C ASP A 176 -5.94 -6.45 4.04
N ASN A 177 -5.35 -6.11 2.88
CA ASN A 177 -4.08 -6.69 2.43
C ASN A 177 -2.91 -6.48 3.42
N MET A 178 -2.79 -5.29 4.00
CA MET A 178 -1.73 -5.01 4.99
C MET A 178 -1.96 -5.75 6.30
N LYS A 179 -3.22 -5.87 6.73
CA LYS A 179 -3.60 -6.60 7.93
C LYS A 179 -3.29 -8.08 7.79
N ASP A 180 -3.60 -8.68 6.64
CA ASP A 180 -3.30 -10.09 6.37
C ASP A 180 -1.78 -10.34 6.40
N PHE A 181 -1.01 -9.44 5.76
CA PHE A 181 0.45 -9.49 5.84
C PHE A 181 0.98 -9.39 7.28
N HIS A 182 0.44 -8.49 8.10
CA HIS A 182 0.82 -8.36 9.51
C HIS A 182 0.45 -9.61 10.32
N HIS A 183 -0.71 -10.20 10.04
CA HIS A 183 -1.14 -11.44 10.66
C HIS A 183 -0.18 -12.60 10.32
N ASP A 184 0.25 -12.71 9.06
CA ASP A 184 1.19 -13.74 8.61
C ASP A 184 2.58 -13.59 9.24
N ILE A 185 3.04 -12.35 9.47
CA ILE A 185 4.28 -12.09 10.21
C ILE A 185 4.15 -12.51 11.67
N LYS A 186 3.03 -12.18 12.33
CA LYS A 186 2.79 -12.53 13.75
C LYS A 186 2.67 -14.04 13.95
N ASN A 187 2.15 -14.76 12.95
CA ASN A 187 1.89 -16.19 13.01
C ASN A 187 2.77 -16.99 12.02
N PRO A 188 4.07 -17.18 12.31
CA PRO A 188 5.01 -17.82 11.39
C PRO A 188 4.70 -19.30 11.10
N ASN A 189 3.79 -19.91 11.86
CA ASN A 189 3.37 -21.30 11.68
C ASN A 189 2.27 -21.48 10.61
N THR A 190 1.62 -20.39 10.16
CA THR A 190 0.68 -20.48 9.03
C THR A 190 1.45 -20.76 7.74
N TYR A 191 0.77 -21.33 6.74
CA TYR A 191 1.40 -21.55 5.42
C TYR A 191 1.96 -20.24 4.84
N LEU A 192 1.18 -19.17 4.90
CA LEU A 192 1.59 -17.85 4.44
C LEU A 192 2.73 -17.25 5.28
N GLY A 193 2.70 -17.42 6.60
CA GLY A 193 3.79 -17.00 7.49
C GLY A 193 5.10 -17.74 7.21
N ARG A 194 5.03 -19.05 6.92
CA ARG A 194 6.20 -19.84 6.47
C ARG A 194 6.74 -19.33 5.14
N LYS A 195 5.87 -19.08 4.15
CA LYS A 195 6.26 -18.55 2.83
C LYS A 195 6.82 -17.12 2.92
N ALA A 196 6.26 -16.28 3.78
CA ALA A 196 6.77 -14.93 4.05
C ALA A 196 8.17 -14.99 4.68
N ARG A 197 8.38 -15.89 5.65
CA ARG A 197 9.69 -16.11 6.26
C ARG A 197 10.71 -16.68 5.28
N GLU A 198 10.29 -17.60 4.41
CA GLU A 198 11.12 -18.14 3.33
C GLU A 198 11.56 -17.03 2.38
N ARG A 199 10.64 -16.15 1.95
CA ARG A 199 10.97 -14.98 1.12
C ARG A 199 11.97 -14.02 1.78
N GLN A 200 11.93 -13.89 3.10
CA GLN A 200 12.91 -13.08 3.84
C GLN A 200 14.27 -13.77 3.98
N GLN A 201 14.31 -15.11 3.97
CA GLN A 201 15.55 -15.89 4.07
C GLN A 201 16.21 -16.11 2.71
N THR A 202 15.43 -16.22 1.65
CA THR A 202 15.92 -16.30 0.28
C THR A 202 16.51 -14.94 -0.05
N PRO A 203 17.84 -14.81 -0.21
CA PRO A 203 18.41 -13.55 -0.65
C PRO A 203 17.74 -13.18 -1.97
N PRO A 204 17.40 -11.89 -2.19
CA PRO A 204 16.77 -11.47 -3.43
C PRO A 204 17.59 -12.07 -4.57
N PRO A 205 16.94 -12.75 -5.55
CA PRO A 205 17.66 -13.33 -6.67
C PRO A 205 18.56 -12.22 -7.16
N ARG A 206 19.88 -12.46 -7.09
CA ARG A 206 20.83 -11.48 -7.59
C ARG A 206 20.42 -11.33 -9.03
N HIS A 207 19.77 -10.22 -9.36
CA HIS A 207 19.48 -9.89 -10.74
C HIS A 207 20.84 -9.97 -11.38
N HIS A 208 21.05 -11.05 -12.12
CA HIS A 208 22.25 -11.26 -12.89
C HIS A 208 22.16 -10.12 -13.89
N THR A 209 22.70 -8.97 -13.51
CA THR A 209 23.03 -7.92 -14.45
C THR A 209 23.80 -8.68 -15.51
N PRO A 210 23.24 -8.82 -16.74
CA PRO A 210 23.98 -9.49 -17.79
C PRO A 210 25.36 -8.84 -17.80
N PRO A 211 26.44 -9.66 -17.82
CA PRO A 211 27.78 -9.12 -17.73
C PRO A 211 27.85 -7.97 -18.72
N VAL A 212 28.00 -6.75 -18.20
CA VAL A 212 28.26 -5.58 -19.03
C VAL A 212 29.49 -5.98 -19.81
N SER A 213 29.29 -6.30 -21.09
CA SER A 213 30.38 -6.58 -22.01
C SER A 213 31.33 -5.43 -21.86
N SER A 214 32.49 -5.71 -21.26
CA SER A 214 33.55 -4.75 -21.12
C SER A 214 33.71 -4.06 -22.47
N PRO A 215 33.59 -2.72 -22.56
CA PRO A 215 33.88 -2.02 -23.80
C PRO A 215 35.29 -2.43 -24.20
N GLY A 216 35.38 -3.13 -25.33
CA GLY A 216 36.66 -3.55 -25.88
C GLY A 216 37.58 -2.33 -26.04
N PRO A 217 38.90 -2.53 -25.96
CA PRO A 217 39.86 -1.45 -26.17
C PRO A 217 39.61 -0.83 -27.55
N THR A 218 39.15 0.42 -27.57
CA THR A 218 39.07 1.27 -28.76
C THR A 218 40.47 1.42 -29.37
N PRO A 219 40.70 0.98 -30.61
CA PRO A 219 41.89 1.33 -31.34
C PRO A 219 41.72 2.72 -31.97
N GLY A 220 42.41 3.70 -31.39
CA GLY A 220 43.07 4.78 -32.11
C GLY A 220 42.24 5.89 -32.77
N PRO A 221 42.82 7.10 -32.89
CA PRO A 221 42.13 8.32 -33.29
C PRO A 221 42.17 8.49 -34.82
N SER A 222 41.04 8.82 -35.45
CA SER A 222 41.11 9.49 -36.74
C SER A 222 39.87 10.32 -37.06
N HIS A 223 40.16 11.53 -37.50
CA HIS A 223 39.33 12.53 -38.15
C HIS A 223 38.26 13.29 -37.35
N GLN A 224 38.71 14.50 -36.99
CA GLN A 224 37.95 15.74 -36.92
C GLN A 224 36.77 15.79 -37.90
N HIS A 225 35.58 16.06 -37.37
CA HIS A 225 34.60 16.86 -38.09
C HIS A 225 33.87 17.73 -37.06
N ASP A 226 34.14 19.03 -37.13
CA ASP A 226 33.39 20.06 -36.42
C ASP A 226 31.90 19.92 -36.71
N SER A 227 31.11 19.81 -35.65
CA SER A 227 29.66 20.01 -35.71
C SER A 227 29.21 20.75 -34.45
N PRO A 228 28.40 21.81 -34.60
CA PRO A 228 28.07 22.73 -33.52
C PRO A 228 27.18 22.06 -32.46
N ALA A 229 27.52 22.35 -31.21
CA ALA A 229 26.98 21.71 -30.01
C ALA A 229 25.46 21.90 -29.84
N PRO A 230 24.69 20.81 -29.61
CA PRO A 230 23.34 20.93 -29.05
C PRO A 230 23.41 21.25 -27.54
N SER A 231 22.62 22.22 -27.12
CA SER A 231 22.50 22.70 -25.75
C SER A 231 22.21 21.59 -24.73
N PRO A 232 22.77 21.65 -23.51
CA PRO A 232 22.54 20.65 -22.48
C PRO A 232 21.14 20.79 -21.90
N GLN A 233 20.24 19.87 -22.24
CA GLN A 233 19.00 19.70 -21.50
C GLN A 233 19.27 18.97 -20.17
N PRO A 234 18.69 19.42 -19.05
CA PRO A 234 18.82 18.74 -17.77
C PRO A 234 18.13 17.38 -17.86
N ARG A 235 18.94 16.30 -17.86
CA ARG A 235 18.46 14.93 -17.69
C ARG A 235 17.89 14.78 -16.28
N LEU A 236 16.57 14.94 -16.17
CA LEU A 236 15.79 14.40 -15.08
C LEU A 236 15.91 12.87 -15.15
N VAL A 237 16.84 12.31 -14.38
CA VAL A 237 16.79 10.90 -13.97
C VAL A 237 15.64 10.74 -12.99
N ALA A 238 14.41 10.74 -13.54
CA ALA A 238 13.29 10.11 -12.87
C ALA A 238 13.67 8.63 -12.76
N ARG A 239 14.13 8.25 -11.57
CA ARG A 239 14.26 6.85 -11.16
C ARG A 239 12.84 6.30 -11.03
N ILE A 240 12.23 6.04 -12.18
CA ILE A 240 11.04 5.22 -12.29
C ILE A 240 11.51 3.86 -11.80
N ILE A 241 11.20 3.55 -10.55
CA ILE A 241 11.20 2.17 -10.08
C ILE A 241 10.06 1.52 -10.86
N SER A 242 10.37 1.07 -12.08
CA SER A 242 9.57 0.10 -12.82
C SER A 242 9.54 -1.14 -11.93
N SER A 243 8.56 -1.18 -11.04
CA SER A 243 8.07 -2.41 -10.43
C SER A 243 7.20 -3.11 -11.49
N GLU A 244 7.84 -3.45 -12.60
CA GLU A 244 7.36 -4.42 -13.56
C GLU A 244 7.63 -5.79 -12.91
N ASP A 245 6.68 -6.72 -13.04
CA ASP A 245 6.75 -8.10 -12.54
C ASP A 245 6.46 -8.33 -11.05
N ASP A 246 5.22 -8.11 -10.66
CA ASP A 246 4.53 -9.05 -9.77
C ASP A 246 3.09 -9.16 -10.28
N ASP A 247 2.95 -9.82 -11.44
CA ASP A 247 1.72 -10.52 -11.82
C ASP A 247 1.49 -11.61 -10.77
N PHE A 248 1.03 -11.17 -9.59
CA PHE A 248 0.35 -12.01 -8.63
C PHE A 248 -0.92 -12.47 -9.34
N VAL A 249 -0.81 -13.58 -10.07
CA VAL A 249 -1.93 -14.45 -10.37
C VAL A 249 -2.62 -14.68 -9.02
N GLU A 250 -3.79 -14.05 -8.85
CA GLU A 250 -4.81 -14.56 -7.95
C GLU A 250 -5.15 -15.95 -8.49
N GLU A 251 -4.33 -16.92 -8.10
CA GLU A 251 -4.66 -18.32 -8.19
C GLU A 251 -5.90 -18.44 -7.31
N ASP A 252 -7.05 -18.43 -7.98
CA ASP A 252 -8.38 -18.72 -7.49
C ASP A 252 -8.25 -19.93 -6.56
N ALA A 253 -8.04 -19.63 -5.28
CA ALA A 253 -7.92 -20.61 -4.24
C ALA A 253 -9.31 -21.19 -4.13
N GLY A 254 -9.49 -22.27 -4.91
CA GLY A 254 -10.70 -23.02 -5.04
C GLY A 254 -11.42 -23.03 -3.71
N LYS A 255 -12.58 -22.38 -3.73
CA LYS A 255 -13.67 -22.61 -2.79
C LYS A 255 -13.96 -24.10 -2.87
N ASN A 256 -13.21 -24.90 -2.12
CA ASN A 256 -13.64 -26.21 -1.66
C ASN A 256 -14.81 -25.91 -0.72
N GLY A 257 -15.97 -25.69 -1.34
CA GLY A 257 -17.25 -25.90 -0.72
C GLY A 257 -17.32 -27.38 -0.39
N GLU A 258 -16.77 -27.75 0.76
CA GLU A 258 -17.34 -28.80 1.57
C GLU A 258 -18.79 -28.36 1.81
N GLN A 259 -19.70 -28.91 0.99
CA GLN A 259 -21.10 -28.95 1.31
C GLN A 259 -21.22 -29.64 2.67
N PRO A 260 -21.77 -28.98 3.70
CA PRO A 260 -22.33 -29.75 4.80
C PRO A 260 -23.47 -30.57 4.21
N GLU A 261 -23.29 -31.89 4.22
CA GLU A 261 -24.33 -32.88 4.01
C GLU A 261 -25.60 -32.43 4.74
N ALA A 262 -26.69 -32.32 3.98
CA ALA A 262 -28.02 -32.06 4.49
C ALA A 262 -28.49 -33.28 5.29
N GLY A 263 -28.06 -33.35 6.55
CA GLY A 263 -28.70 -34.16 7.59
C GLY A 263 -30.03 -33.54 7.97
N SER A 264 -31.04 -33.77 7.13
CA SER A 264 -32.45 -33.48 7.40
C SER A 264 -33.08 -34.67 8.12
N ASP A 265 -32.86 -34.76 9.43
CA ASP A 265 -33.71 -35.50 10.37
C ASP A 265 -33.83 -34.55 11.58
N GLY A 266 -34.96 -33.92 11.82
CA GLY A 266 -36.13 -34.60 12.37
C GLY A 266 -36.15 -34.33 13.87
N ASP A 267 -37.21 -33.67 14.34
CA ASP A 267 -37.53 -33.40 15.74
C ASP A 267 -36.71 -32.34 16.50
N ASN A 268 -37.21 -31.10 16.45
CA ASN A 268 -37.08 -30.18 17.57
C ASN A 268 -38.46 -29.60 17.90
N ASP A 269 -39.26 -30.41 18.60
CA ASP A 269 -40.38 -29.97 19.41
C ASP A 269 -39.86 -28.95 20.45
N ARG A 270 -39.94 -27.67 20.09
CA ARG A 270 -39.60 -26.57 20.99
C ARG A 270 -40.90 -25.95 21.51
N PRO A 271 -41.22 -26.09 22.80
CA PRO A 271 -42.45 -25.55 23.36
C PRO A 271 -42.47 -24.03 23.31
N LEU A 272 -43.59 -23.51 22.82
CA LEU A 272 -43.99 -22.11 22.87
C LEU A 272 -43.95 -21.63 24.33
N SER A 273 -42.89 -20.90 24.70
CA SER A 273 -42.88 -20.08 25.91
C SER A 273 -43.23 -18.65 25.54
N GLU A 274 -44.54 -18.45 25.49
CA GLU A 274 -45.23 -17.21 25.78
C GLU A 274 -44.67 -16.58 27.08
N LYS A 275 -43.98 -15.44 26.98
CA LYS A 275 -43.93 -14.35 27.99
C LYS A 275 -42.84 -13.33 27.63
N ALA A 276 -43.26 -12.12 27.25
CA ALA A 276 -42.87 -10.86 27.92
C ALA A 276 -43.27 -9.66 27.05
N ARG A 277 -44.50 -9.19 27.27
CA ARG A 277 -44.90 -7.81 27.01
C ARG A 277 -44.02 -6.88 27.86
N GLY A 278 -43.22 -6.01 27.22
CA GLY A 278 -42.33 -5.08 27.90
C GLY A 278 -42.27 -3.71 27.22
N LYS A 279 -43.30 -2.89 27.50
CA LYS A 279 -43.31 -1.42 27.54
C LYS A 279 -42.63 -0.63 26.40
N ARG A 280 -43.48 -0.29 25.42
CA ARG A 280 -43.36 0.87 24.52
C ARG A 280 -43.38 2.16 25.35
N ALA A 281 -42.21 2.79 25.54
CA ALA A 281 -42.12 4.12 26.12
C ALA A 281 -42.49 5.17 25.07
N GLN A 282 -43.66 5.79 25.26
CA GLN A 282 -44.00 7.08 24.67
C GLN A 282 -43.15 8.16 25.36
N ARG A 283 -42.33 8.88 24.59
CA ARG A 283 -41.94 10.27 24.84
C ARG A 283 -42.42 11.01 23.58
N GLY A 284 -43.43 11.88 23.61
CA GLY A 284 -43.39 13.15 24.35
C GLY A 284 -42.27 13.98 23.72
N GLY A 285 -42.47 14.74 22.65
CA GLY A 285 -43.49 15.77 22.49
C GLY A 285 -42.85 17.06 22.98
N GLU A 286 -42.20 17.81 22.10
CA GLU A 286 -41.76 19.19 22.36
C GLU A 286 -41.52 19.94 21.04
N ASP A 287 -42.51 20.80 20.76
CA ASP A 287 -42.48 22.13 20.16
C ASP A 287 -41.45 22.50 19.08
N ARG A 288 -42.00 22.67 17.87
CA ARG A 288 -41.48 23.57 16.83
C ARG A 288 -41.85 25.02 17.19
N PRO A 289 -40.90 25.93 17.42
CA PRO A 289 -41.21 27.35 17.41
C PRO A 289 -41.41 27.87 15.99
N SER A 290 -42.41 28.74 15.93
CA SER A 290 -43.07 29.29 14.77
C SER A 290 -42.21 30.27 13.96
N LYS A 291 -42.53 30.33 12.67
CA LYS A 291 -42.02 31.26 11.67
C LYS A 291 -42.19 32.71 12.15
N ARG A 292 -41.10 33.49 12.15
CA ARG A 292 -41.19 34.95 12.06
C ARG A 292 -40.88 35.36 10.63
N ALA A 293 -41.91 35.86 9.96
CA ALA A 293 -41.78 36.73 8.80
C ALA A 293 -41.11 38.03 9.26
N ARG A 294 -40.18 38.53 8.45
CA ARG A 294 -39.76 39.93 8.48
C ARG A 294 -40.06 40.52 7.10
N THR A 295 -40.89 41.55 7.16
CA THR A 295 -41.12 42.62 6.18
C THR A 295 -39.82 43.21 5.67
#